data_AF-C4FM82-F1
#
_entry.id   AF-C4FM82-F1
#
_cell.length_a   1.000
_cell.length_b   1.000
_cell.length_c   1.000
_cell.angle_alpha   90.00
_cell.angle_beta   90.00
_cell.angle_gamma   90.00
#
_symmetry.space_group_name_H-M   'P 1'
#
loop_
_entity.id
_entity.type
_entity.pdbx_description
1 polymer ?
#
loop_
_entity_poly.entity_id
_entity_poly.type
_entity_poly.pdbx_seq_one_letter_code
_entity_poly.pdbx_strand_id
1 'polypeptide(L)' 'MNSYKIVVGVDVSKNSFTATVLYDNKRESFEVKSDPVEFEKKIK' A
#
# COMPACT_ATOMS: atom_id res chain seq x y z
N MET A 1 -21.71 14.49 -13.08
CA MET A 1 -20.75 13.97 -12.08
C MET A 1 -19.62 13.28 -12.83
N ASN A 2 -18.39 13.77 -12.71
CA ASN A 2 -17.23 13.08 -13.29
C ASN A 2 -16.87 11.92 -12.37
N SER A 3 -17.04 10.68 -12.85
CA SER A 3 -16.61 9.49 -12.14
C SER A 3 -15.12 9.27 -12.39
N TYR A 4 -14.31 9.22 -11.33
CA TYR A 4 -12.91 8.85 -11.41
C TYR A 4 -12.74 7.40 -10.96
N LYS A 5 -11.98 6.62 -11.72
CA LYS A 5 -11.62 5.25 -11.35
C LYS A 5 -10.25 5.27 -10.69
N ILE A 6 -10.22 5.01 -9.41
CA ILE A 6 -8.99 4.83 -8.64
C ILE A 6 -8.80 3.34 -8.40
N VAL A 7 -7.62 2.82 -8.72
CA VAL A 7 -7.22 1.45 -8.40
C VAL A 7 -6.11 1.51 -7.37
N VAL A 8 -6.28 0.78 -6.26
CA VAL A 8 -5.28 0.66 -5.20
C VAL A 8 -4.79 -0.78 -5.17
N GLY A 9 -3.50 -0.97 -5.41
CA GLY A 9 -2.80 -2.24 -5.21
C GLY A 9 -1.97 -2.17 -3.94
N VAL A 10 -2.02 -3.21 -3.12
CA VAL A 10 -1.20 -3.33 -1.90
C VAL A 10 -0.37 -4.59 -2.01
N ASP A 11 0.95 -4.43 -1.94
CA ASP A 11 1.91 -5.51 -1.84
C ASP A 11 2.50 -5.52 -0.43
N VAL A 12 2.53 -6.67 0.21
CA VAL A 12 2.96 -6.83 1.60
C VAL A 12 4.15 -7.78 1.64
N SER A 13 5.28 -7.28 2.11
CA SER A 13 6.47 -8.07 2.40
C SER A 13 6.70 -8.14 3.91
N LYS A 14 7.68 -8.95 4.34
CA LYS A 14 8.02 -9.09 5.76
C LYS A 14 8.45 -7.77 6.42
N ASN A 15 9.06 -6.86 5.65
CA ASN A 15 9.74 -5.67 6.17
C ASN A 15 9.17 -4.35 5.64
N SER A 16 8.22 -4.41 4.71
CA SER A 16 7.58 -3.23 4.15
C SER A 16 6.26 -3.59 3.49
N PHE A 17 5.36 -2.62 3.41
CA PHE A 17 4.23 -2.66 2.52
C PHE A 17 4.38 -1.58 1.46
N THR A 18 4.01 -1.90 0.22
CA THR A 18 3.97 -0.94 -0.88
C THR A 18 2.53 -0.75 -1.30
N ALA A 19 2.05 0.49 -1.25
CA ALA A 19 0.76 0.87 -1.81
C ALA A 19 0.97 1.55 -3.16
N THR A 20 0.38 1.04 -4.22
CA THR A 20 0.36 1.68 -5.54
C THR A 20 -1.04 2.20 -5.82
N VAL A 21 -1.14 3.49 -6.13
CA VAL A 21 -2.37 4.15 -6.55
C VAL A 21 -2.28 4.46 -8.05
N LEU A 22 -3.28 3.99 -8.79
CA LEU A 22 -3.46 4.30 -10.20
C LEU A 22 -4.71 5.17 -10.34
N TYR A 23 -4.55 6.35 -10.93
CA TYR A 23 -5.64 7.26 -11.24
C TYR A 23 -5.37 7.92 -12.59
N ASP A 24 -6.37 7.89 -13.47
CA ASP A 24 -6.24 8.27 -14.89
C ASP A 24 -5.03 7.57 -15.55
N ASN A 25 -3.97 8.31 -15.89
CA ASN A 25 -2.70 7.82 -16.45
C ASN A 25 -1.51 8.02 -15.49
N LYS A 26 -1.77 8.34 -14.23
CA LYS A 26 -0.75 8.52 -13.20
C LYS A 26 -0.64 7.27 -12.34
N ARG A 27 0.61 6.92 -12.02
CA ARG A 27 0.97 5.85 -11.11
C ARG A 27 1.85 6.42 -10.02
N GLU A 28 1.39 6.31 -8.79
CA GLU A 28 2.16 6.68 -7.60
C GLU A 28 2.32 5.48 -6.70
N SER A 29 3.52 5.25 -6.19
CA SER A 29 3.83 4.17 -5.27
C SER A 29 4.41 4.73 -3.98
N PHE A 30 3.89 4.24 -2.86
CA PHE A 30 4.32 4.59 -1.51
C PHE A 30 4.84 3.33 -0.84
N GLU A 31 6.14 3.26 -0.62
CA GLU A 31 6.73 2.20 0.20
C GLU A 31 6.76 2.69 1.65
N VAL A 32 6.15 1.92 2.54
CA VAL A 32 6.21 2.13 3.97
C VAL A 32 6.96 0.97 4.57
N LYS A 33 8.14 1.25 5.09
CA LYS A 33 8.92 0.29 5.86
C LYS A 33 8.13 -0.07 7.11
N SER A 34 7.87 -1.35 7.29
CA SER A 34 7.24 -1.89 8.48
C SER A 34 8.28 -2.73 9.20
N ASP A 35 8.71 -2.32 10.38
CA ASP A 35 9.52 -3.19 11.22
C ASP A 35 8.59 -4.31 11.75
N PRO A 36 8.78 -5.58 11.37
CA PRO A 36 7.86 -6.66 11.71
C PRO A 36 7.66 -6.86 13.21
N VAL A 37 8.55 -6.29 14.04
CA VAL A 37 8.50 -6.35 15.50
C VAL A 37 7.18 -5.81 16.08
N GLU A 38 6.53 -4.82 15.47
CA GLU A 38 5.25 -4.29 15.97
C GLU A 38 4.04 -5.09 15.46
N PHE A 39 4.11 -5.65 14.26
CA PHE A 39 3.00 -6.38 13.66
C PHE A 39 2.83 -7.78 14.28
N GLU A 40 3.94 -8.49 14.51
CA GLU A 40 3.92 -9.82 15.15
C GLU A 40 3.46 -9.76 16.61
N LYS A 41 3.70 -8.64 17.32
CA LYS A 41 3.24 -8.44 18.70
C LYS A 41 1.72 -8.31 18.85
N LYS A 42 1.01 -7.85 17.81
CA LYS A 42 -0.45 -7.68 17.84
C LYS A 42 -1.22 -8.97 17.50
N ILE A 43 -0.53 -10.01 17.04
CA ILE A 43 -1.13 -11.32 16.69
C ILE A 43 -1.03 -12.33 17.87
N LYS A 44 -0.36 -11.97 18.97
CA LYS A 44 -0.30 -12.78 20.20
C LYS A 44 -1.38 -12.42 21.20
#